data_AF-A0A5M4B3B9-F1
#
_entry.id   AF-A0A5M4B3B9-F1
#
_cell.length_a   1.000
_cell.length_b   1.000
_cell.length_c   1.000
_cell.angle_alpha   90.00
_cell.angle_beta   90.00
_cell.angle_gamma   90.00
#
_symmetry.space_group_name_H-M   'P 1'
#
loop_
_entity.id
_entity.type
_entity.pdbx_description
1 polymer ?
#
loop_
_entity_poly.entity_id
_entity_poly.type
_entity_poly.pdbx_seq_one_letter_code
_entity_poly.pdbx_strand_id
1 'polypeptide(L)'
;MVALFFALENAWRANNQPIDACVWVLDPHELNKTQGIEPVTAALDARMYENHISPAFYHQSEEPNTVAAAMASETDQRMFVQQGCFTIHSADTPLDKTDLPSRVLTKLTIPSQKVRELSFDIEILGFRRGELFPDLENLSNELRTRYSAKRS
;
A
#
# COMPACT_ATOMS: atom_id res chain seq x y z
N MET A 1 -1.31 -12.74 -0.20
CA MET A 1 -0.83 -13.22 1.13
C MET A 1 -0.02 -12.17 1.89
N VAL A 2 0.82 -11.36 1.23
CA VAL A 2 1.57 -10.27 1.88
C VAL A 2 0.68 -9.29 2.67
N ALA A 3 -0.45 -8.84 2.10
CA ALA A 3 -1.40 -7.97 2.81
C ALA A 3 -1.97 -8.61 4.09
N LEU A 4 -2.25 -9.91 4.05
CA LEU A 4 -2.74 -10.66 5.21
C LEU A 4 -1.65 -10.82 6.28
N PHE A 5 -0.39 -11.04 5.88
CA PHE A 5 0.75 -11.02 6.81
C PHE A 5 0.82 -9.70 7.58
N PHE A 6 0.73 -8.54 6.91
CA PHE A 6 0.73 -7.24 7.60
C PHE A 6 -0.50 -7.04 8.50
N ALA A 7 -1.67 -7.49 8.06
CA ALA A 7 -2.89 -7.40 8.86
C ALA A 7 -2.78 -8.18 10.19
N LEU A 8 -2.01 -9.26 10.21
CA LEU A 8 -1.83 -10.14 11.37
C LEU A 8 -0.54 -9.84 12.16
N GLU A 9 0.35 -8.98 11.69
CA GLU A 9 1.69 -8.78 12.28
C GLU A 9 1.64 -8.38 13.79
N ASN A 10 0.61 -7.66 14.20
CA ASN A 10 0.46 -7.24 15.59
C ASN A 10 0.08 -8.39 16.55
N ALA A 11 -0.41 -9.52 16.03
CA ALA A 11 -0.69 -10.71 16.83
C ALA A 11 0.56 -11.28 17.52
N TRP A 12 1.74 -11.01 16.95
CA TRP A 12 3.03 -11.47 17.45
C TRP A 12 3.63 -10.57 18.54
N ARG A 13 3.23 -9.29 18.57
CA ARG A 13 4.01 -8.24 19.26
C ARG A 13 3.62 -7.99 20.71
N ALA A 14 2.53 -8.59 21.22
CA ALA A 14 2.12 -8.37 22.59
C ALA A 14 1.44 -9.61 23.19
N ASN A 15 1.69 -9.87 24.47
CA ASN A 15 0.89 -10.75 25.34
C ASN A 15 -0.59 -10.28 25.49
N ASN A 16 -1.05 -9.37 24.65
CA ASN A 16 -2.41 -8.85 24.66
C ASN A 16 -3.36 -9.79 23.91
N GLN A 17 -4.64 -9.67 24.22
CA GLN A 17 -5.68 -10.32 23.44
C GLN A 17 -5.68 -9.74 22.01
N PRO A 18 -5.79 -10.58 20.97
CA PRO A 18 -5.90 -10.10 19.59
C PRO A 18 -7.13 -9.20 19.46
N ILE A 19 -7.01 -8.15 18.66
CA ILE A 19 -8.15 -7.37 18.17
C ILE A 19 -8.51 -7.83 16.76
N ASP A 20 -9.69 -7.43 16.27
CA ASP A 20 -10.07 -7.70 14.89
C ASP A 20 -9.06 -7.07 13.93
N ALA A 21 -8.64 -7.86 12.95
CA ALA A 21 -7.76 -7.42 11.87
C ALA A 21 -8.58 -7.17 10.60
N CYS A 22 -7.99 -6.53 9.60
CA CYS A 22 -8.66 -6.40 8.31
C CYS A 22 -7.68 -6.35 7.13
N VAL A 23 -8.19 -6.76 5.98
CA VAL A 23 -7.54 -6.61 4.68
C VAL A 23 -8.49 -5.82 3.78
N TRP A 24 -7.95 -4.79 3.13
CA TRP A 24 -8.69 -4.04 2.12
C TRP A 24 -8.39 -4.60 0.73
N VAL A 25 -9.44 -4.75 -0.08
CA VAL A 25 -9.36 -5.17 -1.48
C VAL A 25 -9.86 -4.03 -2.34
N LEU A 26 -9.04 -3.60 -3.29
CA LEU A 26 -9.32 -2.48 -4.18
C LEU A 26 -9.40 -2.99 -5.63
N ASP A 27 -10.46 -2.62 -6.35
CA ASP A 27 -10.53 -2.70 -7.81
C ASP A 27 -10.01 -1.36 -8.39
N PRO A 28 -8.80 -1.32 -8.96
CA PRO A 28 -8.18 -0.07 -9.39
C PRO A 28 -8.84 0.51 -10.64
N HIS A 29 -9.37 -0.32 -11.54
CA HIS A 29 -10.02 0.14 -12.77
C HIS A 29 -11.38 0.75 -12.44
N GLU A 30 -12.14 0.10 -11.56
CA GLU A 30 -13.42 0.65 -11.12
C GLU A 30 -13.23 1.86 -10.20
N LEU A 31 -12.14 1.95 -9.42
CA LEU A 31 -11.78 3.19 -8.72
C LEU A 31 -11.66 4.34 -9.73
N ASN A 32 -10.79 4.21 -10.73
CA ASN A 32 -10.57 5.25 -11.74
C ASN A 32 -11.88 5.67 -12.41
N LYS A 33 -12.69 4.70 -12.81
CA LYS A 33 -14.01 4.95 -13.41
C LYS A 33 -14.93 5.78 -12.51
N THR A 34 -15.01 5.45 -11.21
CA THR A 34 -15.84 6.22 -10.26
C THR A 34 -15.31 7.62 -9.99
N GLN A 35 -14.02 7.85 -10.24
CA GLN A 35 -13.34 9.11 -10.06
C GLN A 35 -13.28 9.95 -11.35
N GLY A 36 -13.96 9.51 -12.42
CA GLY A 36 -13.98 10.20 -13.72
C GLY A 36 -12.69 10.05 -14.54
N ILE A 37 -11.86 9.07 -14.20
CA ILE A 37 -10.58 8.75 -14.85
C ILE A 37 -10.78 7.53 -15.76
N GLU A 38 -10.00 7.43 -16.82
CA GLU A 38 -10.02 6.26 -17.70
C GLU A 38 -9.78 4.97 -16.90
N PRO A 39 -10.57 3.88 -17.10
CA PRO A 39 -10.54 2.67 -16.28
C PRO A 39 -9.34 1.75 -16.59
N VAL A 40 -8.14 2.33 -16.57
CA VAL A 40 -6.86 1.67 -16.82
C VAL A 40 -5.89 2.06 -15.71
N THR A 41 -4.95 1.19 -15.37
CA THR A 41 -3.82 1.54 -14.50
C THR A 41 -2.59 1.84 -15.34
N ALA A 42 -2.55 3.02 -15.97
CA ALA A 42 -1.36 3.47 -16.69
C ALA A 42 -0.17 3.69 -15.73
N ALA A 43 1.03 3.79 -16.30
CA ALA A 43 2.24 4.14 -15.55
C ALA A 43 2.11 5.51 -14.87
N LEU A 44 2.70 5.70 -13.70
CA LEU A 44 2.62 6.94 -12.89
C LEU A 44 3.01 8.20 -13.66
N ASP A 45 3.91 8.11 -14.62
CA ASP A 45 4.40 9.20 -15.48
C ASP A 45 3.54 9.43 -16.74
N ALA A 46 2.44 8.69 -16.90
CA ALA A 46 1.50 8.91 -17.99
C ALA A 46 0.84 10.29 -17.87
N ARG A 47 0.71 10.96 -19.03
CA ARG A 47 0.13 12.32 -19.13
C ARG A 47 -1.26 12.45 -18.50
N MET A 48 -2.05 11.37 -18.46
CA MET A 48 -3.36 11.37 -17.82
C MET A 48 -3.34 11.70 -16.32
N TYR A 49 -2.21 11.50 -15.64
CA TYR A 49 -2.02 11.83 -14.22
C TYR A 49 -1.34 13.18 -13.98
N GLU A 50 -0.98 13.92 -15.03
CA GLU A 50 -0.27 15.20 -14.91
C GLU A 50 -1.02 16.17 -13.99
N ASN A 51 -2.35 16.22 -14.09
CA ASN A 51 -3.20 17.06 -13.24
C ASN A 51 -3.27 16.58 -11.79
N HIS A 52 -3.06 15.30 -11.51
CA HIS A 52 -3.02 14.75 -10.15
C HIS A 52 -1.64 14.90 -9.49
N ILE A 53 -0.58 14.98 -10.30
CA ILE A 53 0.81 15.01 -9.83
C ILE A 53 1.33 16.45 -9.73
N SER A 54 1.01 17.31 -10.69
CA SER A 54 1.47 18.70 -10.74
C SER A 54 1.17 19.48 -9.45
N PRO A 55 -0.03 19.40 -8.85
CA PRO A 55 -0.32 20.10 -7.59
C PRO A 55 0.59 19.72 -6.42
N ALA A 56 1.05 18.46 -6.36
CA ALA A 56 1.97 18.00 -5.32
C ALA A 56 3.37 18.67 -5.40
N PHE A 57 3.75 19.17 -6.58
CA PHE A 57 5.05 19.82 -6.80
C PHE A 57 4.95 21.35 -6.96
N TYR A 58 3.78 21.85 -7.37
CA TYR A 58 3.55 23.27 -7.63
C TYR A 58 2.39 23.78 -6.77
N HIS A 59 2.72 24.58 -5.75
CA HIS A 59 1.80 25.14 -4.73
C HIS A 59 0.65 26.03 -5.26
N GLN A 60 0.46 26.16 -6.57
CA GLN A 60 -0.54 27.02 -7.20
C GLN A 60 -1.38 26.33 -8.27
N SER A 61 -1.24 25.01 -8.46
CA SER A 61 -2.08 24.25 -9.37
C SER A 61 -3.41 23.87 -8.70
N GLU A 62 -4.49 23.84 -9.48
CA GLU A 62 -5.80 23.39 -9.02
C GLU A 62 -5.78 21.88 -8.78
N GLU A 63 -6.24 21.43 -7.60
CA GLU A 63 -6.33 20.03 -7.24
C GLU A 63 -7.61 19.40 -7.84
N PRO A 64 -7.49 18.31 -8.63
CA PRO A 64 -8.65 17.54 -9.10
C PRO A 64 -9.59 17.04 -8.01
N ASN A 65 -9.17 16.97 -6.74
CA ASN A 65 -9.97 16.42 -5.63
C ASN A 65 -10.48 14.99 -5.90
N THR A 66 -9.66 14.20 -6.58
CA THR A 66 -9.94 12.80 -6.92
C THR A 66 -8.77 11.89 -6.55
N VAL A 67 -9.01 10.59 -6.54
CA VAL A 67 -7.97 9.57 -6.32
C VAL A 67 -7.81 8.73 -7.57
N ALA A 68 -6.58 8.57 -8.06
CA ALA A 68 -6.26 7.77 -9.24
C ALA A 68 -5.48 6.51 -8.86
N ALA A 69 -5.83 5.35 -9.41
CA ALA A 69 -5.01 4.15 -9.37
C ALA A 69 -4.04 4.12 -10.56
N ALA A 70 -2.76 3.87 -10.29
CA ALA A 70 -1.68 3.87 -11.28
C ALA A 70 -0.67 2.75 -11.02
N MET A 71 0.06 2.33 -12.06
CA MET A 71 1.19 1.40 -11.94
C MET A 71 2.50 2.16 -11.79
N ALA A 72 3.46 1.57 -11.09
CA ALA A 72 4.83 2.08 -11.06
C ALA A 72 5.40 2.27 -12.48
N SER A 73 6.10 3.38 -12.72
CA SER A 73 6.83 3.60 -13.99
C SER A 73 7.98 2.60 -14.14
N GLU A 74 8.13 2.01 -15.33
CA GLU A 74 9.06 0.92 -15.63
C GLU A 74 10.51 1.41 -15.81
N THR A 75 11.09 2.08 -14.82
CA THR A 75 12.45 2.64 -14.93
C THR A 75 13.56 1.72 -14.41
N ASP A 76 13.24 0.68 -13.62
CA ASP A 76 14.23 -0.28 -13.10
C ASP A 76 13.67 -1.71 -13.02
N GLN A 77 14.53 -2.71 -13.26
CA GLN A 77 14.19 -4.14 -13.21
C GLN A 77 13.63 -4.57 -11.84
N ARG A 78 13.98 -3.88 -10.75
CA ARG A 78 13.41 -4.12 -9.41
C ARG A 78 11.95 -3.67 -9.29
N MET A 79 11.54 -2.65 -10.05
CA MET A 79 10.15 -2.19 -10.11
C MET A 79 9.30 -3.09 -11.03
N PHE A 80 9.89 -3.71 -12.05
CA PHE A 80 9.22 -4.67 -12.92
C PHE A 80 8.69 -5.92 -12.17
N VAL A 81 9.44 -6.39 -11.19
CA VAL A 81 9.05 -7.55 -10.36
C VAL A 81 7.98 -7.17 -9.33
N GLN A 82 7.98 -5.92 -8.89
CA GLN A 82 6.96 -5.37 -8.01
C GLN A 82 5.81 -4.84 -8.86
N GLN A 83 4.90 -5.73 -9.27
CA GLN A 83 3.61 -5.43 -9.91
C GLN A 83 2.66 -4.70 -8.94
N GLY A 84 3.15 -3.64 -8.30
CA GLY A 84 2.43 -2.84 -7.33
C GLY A 84 1.54 -1.83 -8.02
N CYS A 85 0.26 -1.86 -7.68
CA CYS A 85 -0.67 -0.77 -7.97
C CYS A 85 -0.60 0.25 -6.84
N PHE A 86 -0.56 1.53 -7.20
CA PHE A 86 -0.49 2.68 -6.30
C PHE A 86 -1.74 3.53 -6.43
N THR A 87 -2.00 4.38 -5.43
CA THR A 87 -3.03 5.43 -5.50
C THR A 87 -2.39 6.81 -5.40
N ILE A 88 -2.76 7.72 -6.31
CA ILE A 88 -2.40 9.13 -6.30
C ILE A 88 -3.56 9.89 -5.63
N HIS A 89 -3.28 10.53 -4.51
CA HIS A 89 -4.29 11.28 -3.75
C HIS A 89 -4.13 12.78 -4.03
N SER A 90 -5.09 13.33 -4.77
CA SER A 90 -5.31 14.77 -4.92
C SER A 90 -6.48 15.25 -4.04
N ALA A 91 -6.98 14.37 -3.16
CA ALA A 91 -8.02 14.65 -2.19
C ALA A 91 -7.55 14.32 -0.78
N ASP A 92 -7.96 15.13 0.20
CA ASP A 92 -7.64 14.94 1.63
C ASP A 92 -8.47 13.83 2.30
N THR A 93 -9.49 13.31 1.62
CA THR A 93 -10.40 12.31 2.18
C THR A 93 -9.76 10.91 2.10
N PRO A 94 -9.64 10.18 3.22
CA PRO A 94 -9.22 8.78 3.20
C PRO A 94 -10.12 7.93 2.31
N LEU A 95 -9.54 6.97 1.58
CA LEU A 95 -10.28 6.19 0.59
C LEU A 95 -11.45 5.38 1.18
N ASP A 96 -11.32 4.94 2.44
CA ASP A 96 -12.36 4.21 3.18
C ASP A 96 -13.51 5.11 3.67
N LYS A 97 -13.33 6.43 3.60
CA LYS A 97 -14.35 7.45 3.91
C LYS A 97 -14.92 8.12 2.67
N THR A 98 -14.33 7.86 1.50
CA THR A 98 -14.90 8.28 0.21
C THR A 98 -16.15 7.45 -0.08
N ASP A 99 -17.17 8.08 -0.68
CA ASP A 99 -18.39 7.40 -1.11
C ASP A 99 -18.11 6.53 -2.35
N LEU A 100 -17.46 5.38 -2.11
CA LEU A 100 -17.14 4.40 -3.13
C LEU A 100 -18.09 3.21 -3.03
N PRO A 101 -18.53 2.66 -4.18
CA PRO A 101 -19.26 1.39 -4.19
C PRO A 101 -18.44 0.29 -3.49
N SER A 102 -19.11 -0.60 -2.74
CA SER A 102 -18.44 -1.70 -2.04
C SER A 102 -17.61 -2.59 -2.96
N ARG A 103 -18.04 -2.75 -4.22
CA ARG A 103 -17.30 -3.48 -5.28
C ARG A 103 -15.96 -2.83 -5.66
N VAL A 104 -15.78 -1.54 -5.38
CA VAL A 104 -14.51 -0.81 -5.61
C VAL A 104 -13.57 -1.03 -4.44
N LEU A 105 -14.04 -0.80 -3.22
CA LEU A 105 -13.24 -0.96 -2.00
C LEU A 105 -14.00 -1.83 -0.99
N THR A 106 -13.49 -3.04 -0.77
CA THR A 106 -14.07 -3.99 0.17
C THR A 106 -13.16 -4.20 1.39
N LYS A 107 -13.72 -4.07 2.60
CA LYS A 107 -13.06 -4.46 3.84
C LYS A 107 -13.37 -5.92 4.18
N LEU A 108 -12.35 -6.76 4.19
CA LEU A 108 -12.43 -8.10 4.76
C LEU A 108 -12.02 -8.04 6.23
N THR A 109 -12.96 -8.28 7.13
CA THR A 109 -12.68 -8.28 8.58
C THR A 109 -12.33 -9.69 9.04
N ILE A 110 -11.25 -9.81 9.80
CA ILE A 110 -10.78 -11.05 10.41
C ILE A 110 -11.08 -10.94 11.90
N PRO A 111 -12.02 -11.74 12.43
CA PRO A 111 -12.33 -11.71 13.84
C PRO A 111 -11.10 -12.02 14.69
N SER A 112 -10.94 -11.30 15.79
CA SER A 112 -9.89 -11.48 16.81
C SER A 112 -9.65 -12.95 17.18
N GLN A 113 -10.69 -13.78 17.24
CA GLN A 113 -10.60 -15.20 17.57
C GLN A 113 -9.82 -16.01 16.52
N LYS A 114 -9.78 -15.54 15.27
CA LYS A 114 -9.10 -16.19 14.14
C LYS A 114 -7.71 -15.63 13.87
N VAL A 115 -7.36 -14.48 14.44
CA VAL A 115 -6.10 -13.80 14.18
C VAL A 115 -4.88 -14.67 14.52
N ARG A 116 -4.87 -15.36 15.67
CA ARG A 116 -3.74 -16.23 16.05
C ARG A 116 -3.60 -17.46 15.16
N GLU A 117 -4.72 -18.11 14.85
CA GLU A 117 -4.78 -19.29 13.98
C GLU A 117 -4.21 -18.95 12.59
N LEU A 118 -4.76 -17.92 11.94
CA LEU A 118 -4.32 -17.48 10.62
C LEU A 118 -2.87 -16.99 10.59
N SER A 119 -2.41 -16.38 11.69
CA SER A 119 -1.04 -15.92 11.82
C SER A 119 -0.06 -17.09 11.79
N PHE A 120 -0.38 -18.18 12.49
CA PHE A 120 0.40 -19.40 12.49
C PHE A 120 0.38 -20.10 11.12
N ASP A 121 -0.78 -20.15 10.46
CA ASP A 121 -0.92 -20.73 9.12
C ASP A 121 -0.04 -20.00 8.09
N ILE A 122 0.00 -18.67 8.13
CA ILE A 122 0.85 -17.85 7.27
C ILE A 122 2.34 -18.15 7.47
N GLU A 123 2.77 -18.38 8.72
CA GLU A 123 4.15 -18.73 9.01
C GLU A 123 4.52 -20.12 8.47
N ILE A 124 3.63 -21.11 8.61
CA ILE A 124 3.80 -22.45 8.02
C ILE A 124 3.94 -22.36 6.50
N LEU A 125 3.18 -21.46 5.87
CA LEU A 125 3.24 -21.22 4.42
C LEU A 125 4.50 -20.44 3.99
N GLY A 126 5.44 -20.16 4.89
CA GLY A 126 6.74 -19.56 4.58
C GLY A 126 6.74 -18.03 4.53
N PHE A 127 5.63 -17.37 4.90
CA PHE A 127 5.57 -15.91 4.95
C PHE A 127 6.16 -15.42 6.28
N ARG A 128 7.48 -15.29 6.31
CA ARG A 128 8.23 -14.75 7.44
C ARG A 128 8.78 -13.37 7.11
N ARG A 129 9.00 -12.54 8.13
CA ARG A 129 9.52 -11.18 7.93
C ARG A 129 10.85 -11.16 7.17
N GLY A 130 11.74 -12.13 7.43
CA GLY A 130 13.02 -12.27 6.71
C GLY A 130 12.88 -12.67 5.23
N GLU A 131 11.84 -13.43 4.89
CA GLU A 131 11.55 -13.84 3.51
C GLU A 131 10.87 -12.72 2.71
N LEU A 132 10.00 -11.93 3.38
CA LEU A 132 9.30 -10.80 2.76
C LEU A 132 10.17 -9.55 2.61
N PHE A 133 11.21 -9.42 3.45
CA PHE A 133 12.07 -8.25 3.50
C PHE A 133 13.56 -8.62 3.58
N PRO A 134 14.11 -9.33 2.59
CA PRO A 134 15.52 -9.74 2.62
C PRO A 134 16.47 -8.53 2.66
N ASP A 135 16.09 -7.41 2.02
CA ASP A 135 16.92 -6.22 1.91
C ASP A 135 16.82 -5.24 3.09
N LEU A 136 15.81 -5.37 3.96
CA LEU A 136 15.58 -4.40 5.05
C LEU A 136 16.66 -4.49 6.13
N GLU A 137 17.26 -5.67 6.32
CA GLU A 137 18.40 -5.86 7.21
C GLU A 137 19.65 -5.16 6.64
N ASN A 138 19.84 -5.22 5.32
CA ASN A 138 20.92 -4.52 4.63
C ASN A 138 20.73 -2.99 4.65
N LEU A 139 19.51 -2.51 4.40
CA LEU A 139 19.14 -1.09 4.49
C LEU A 139 19.26 -0.57 5.93
N SER A 140 18.88 -1.37 6.94
CA SER A 140 19.03 -1.01 8.35
C SER A 140 20.50 -0.91 8.77
N ASN A 141 21.35 -1.81 8.27
CA ASN A 141 22.79 -1.77 8.48
C ASN A 141 23.43 -0.57 7.76
N GLU A 142 22.97 -0.24 6.56
CA GLU A 142 23.42 0.92 5.81
C GLU A 142 23.01 2.23 6.50
N LEU A 143 21.78 2.34 7.00
CA LEU A 143 21.30 3.47 7.79
C LEU A 143 22.08 3.61 9.10
N ARG A 144 22.32 2.51 9.83
CA ARG A 144 23.17 2.55 11.04
C ARG A 144 24.59 3.02 10.73
N THR A 145 25.16 2.59 9.62
CA THR A 145 26.51 2.98 9.21
C THR A 145 26.56 4.46 8.79
N ARG A 146 25.58 4.92 8.01
CA ARG A 146 25.49 6.32 7.53
C ARG A 146 25.14 7.31 8.65
N TYR A 147 24.33 6.94 9.64
CA TYR A 147 23.91 7.83 10.73
C TYR A 147 24.76 7.72 12.01
N SER A 148 25.49 6.63 12.25
CA SER A 148 26.52 6.59 13.31
C SER A 148 27.78 7.38 12.93
N ALA A 149 28.08 7.53 11.64
CA ALA A 149 29.25 8.29 11.17
C ALA A 149 29.08 9.83 11.22
N LYS A 150 27.90 10.34 11.59
CA LYS A 150 27.61 11.79 11.70
C LYS A 150 27.57 12.32 13.15
N ARG A 151 28.01 11.51 14.11
CA ARG A 151 28.28 11.92 15.50
C ARG A 151 29.73 11.60 15.84
N SER A 152 30.65 12.37 15.27
CA SER A 152 32.02 12.56 15.74
C SER A 152 32.47 13.97 15.39
#